data_AF-A0A0C9XXR8-F1
#
_entry.id   AF-A0A0C9XXR8-F1
#
_cell.length_a   1.000
_cell.length_b   1.000
_cell.length_c   1.000
_cell.angle_alpha   90.00
_cell.angle_beta   90.00
_cell.angle_gamma   90.00
#
_symmetry.space_group_name_H-M   'P 1'
#
loop_
_entity.id
_entity.type
_entity.pdbx_description
1 polymer ?
#
loop_
_entity_poly.entity_id
_entity_poly.type
_entity_poly.pdbx_seq_one_letter_code
_entity_poly.pdbx_strand_id
1 'polypeptide(L)'
;MYAAETTQNFRWISQLVATYSPHTLTSADRLPPELELWIAEIGQFAEVAYCPFMDALFEHREELGRIAFPLEHYHMIHEVKLVASFKGAVANLPVSVVHCPKSCRLIVGISGTSRISQAIQDLRVLKTRHPTGRGYVHTGFWNLYQGIRAEAILAIKNGLRGHPEDGELVLTGHSMGGSIAYLLLLDLLTDDKSLLQTGLHIKIVVFGVPRAGDAGLVQYLRESMTSYRRQNGEASMKEYSVRGYNDGVPALPLLSFGYRHFAEEPIYTIDGRLYRIPSSESEHTLFHVVEDGDELDAPIFPRGGHNYYNRRELEVFVIRLIWIQKAEFPKAGWEERYMILYAKYSRHTLPDTWRSQQSTRDEHNVS
;
A
#
# COMPACT_ATOMS: atom_id res chain seq x y z
N MET A 1 18.59 -9.87 -9.17
CA MET A 1 17.21 -9.40 -8.96
C MET A 1 16.19 -10.44 -9.45
N TYR A 2 15.82 -10.53 -10.74
CA TYR A 2 14.63 -11.30 -11.16
C TYR A 2 14.70 -12.83 -11.14
N ALA A 3 15.89 -13.43 -11.29
CA ALA A 3 16.03 -14.88 -11.24
C ALA A 3 15.83 -15.46 -9.82
N ALA A 4 15.79 -14.59 -8.81
CA ALA A 4 15.61 -14.94 -7.41
C ALA A 4 14.19 -14.61 -6.89
N GLU A 5 13.29 -14.12 -7.75
CA GLU A 5 11.88 -13.95 -7.39
C GLU A 5 11.24 -15.31 -7.13
N THR A 6 10.58 -15.41 -5.99
CA THR A 6 9.84 -16.56 -5.51
C THR A 6 8.36 -16.24 -5.29
N THR A 7 8.00 -14.96 -5.23
CA THR A 7 6.61 -14.49 -5.11
C THR A 7 6.01 -14.13 -6.46
N GLN A 8 4.67 -14.16 -6.55
CA GLN A 8 3.99 -13.82 -7.80
C GLN A 8 3.96 -12.31 -8.02
N ASN A 9 4.57 -11.86 -9.11
CA ASN A 9 4.52 -10.47 -9.57
C ASN A 9 3.36 -10.17 -10.54
N PHE A 10 2.52 -11.18 -10.83
CA PHE A 10 1.31 -11.07 -11.66
C PHE A 10 1.50 -10.48 -13.08
N ARG A 11 2.73 -10.44 -13.59
CA ARG A 11 3.05 -9.95 -14.94
C ARG A 11 2.33 -10.72 -16.05
N TRP A 12 2.13 -12.02 -15.86
CA TRP A 12 1.37 -12.85 -16.80
C TRP A 12 -0.11 -12.44 -16.88
N ILE A 13 -0.69 -11.96 -15.78
CA ILE A 13 -2.06 -11.42 -15.77
C ILE A 13 -2.09 -10.11 -16.52
N SER A 14 -1.12 -9.23 -16.26
CA SER A 14 -0.96 -7.97 -17.00
C SER A 14 -0.98 -8.23 -18.52
N GLN A 15 -0.17 -9.19 -18.98
CA GLN A 15 -0.13 -9.58 -20.39
C GLN A 15 -1.46 -10.10 -20.96
N LEU A 16 -2.31 -10.72 -20.13
CA LEU A 16 -3.58 -11.29 -20.58
C LEU A 16 -4.74 -10.31 -20.55
N VAL A 17 -4.80 -9.42 -19.54
CA VAL A 17 -6.03 -8.67 -19.24
C VAL A 17 -5.82 -7.19 -18.93
N ALA A 18 -4.58 -6.72 -18.72
CA ALA A 18 -4.35 -5.29 -18.56
C ALA A 18 -4.48 -4.57 -19.91
N THR A 19 -4.95 -3.33 -19.87
CA THR A 19 -5.15 -2.51 -21.07
C THR A 19 -4.24 -1.30 -21.03
N TYR A 20 -3.53 -1.07 -22.14
CA TYR A 20 -2.85 0.20 -22.39
C TYR A 20 -3.89 1.28 -22.66
N SER A 21 -3.71 2.46 -22.05
CA SER A 21 -4.45 3.66 -22.42
C SER A 21 -3.96 4.18 -23.77
N PRO A 22 -4.84 4.74 -24.61
CA PRO A 22 -4.42 5.52 -25.77
C PRO A 22 -3.71 6.83 -25.40
N HIS A 23 -3.83 7.28 -24.15
CA HIS A 23 -3.16 8.46 -23.62
C HIS A 23 -1.72 8.12 -23.21
N THR A 24 -0.77 8.94 -23.68
CA THR A 24 0.63 8.87 -23.28
C THR A 24 0.89 9.87 -22.17
N LEU A 25 1.42 9.40 -21.05
CA LEU A 25 1.81 10.25 -19.92
C LEU A 25 3.14 10.93 -20.22
N THR A 26 3.27 12.17 -19.80
CA THR A 26 4.43 13.01 -20.07
C THR A 26 4.98 13.67 -18.80
N SER A 27 6.04 14.45 -18.94
CA SER A 27 6.57 15.29 -17.85
C SER A 27 5.50 16.22 -17.24
N ALA A 28 4.46 16.59 -17.99
CA ALA A 28 3.35 17.42 -17.48
C ALA A 28 2.46 16.68 -16.47
N ASP A 29 2.39 15.34 -16.55
CA ASP A 29 1.60 14.50 -15.65
C ASP A 29 2.39 14.09 -14.41
N ARG A 30 3.70 14.33 -14.40
CA ARG A 30 4.60 13.91 -13.34
C ARG A 30 4.25 14.57 -12.01
N LEU A 31 4.22 13.78 -10.96
CA LEU A 31 4.00 14.29 -9.61
C LEU A 31 5.28 15.01 -9.12
N PRO A 32 5.14 16.06 -8.29
CA PRO A 32 6.28 16.69 -7.66
C PRO A 32 7.09 15.71 -6.81
N PRO A 33 8.44 15.75 -6.82
CA PRO A 33 9.30 14.80 -6.10
C PRO A 33 8.99 14.68 -4.60
N GLU A 34 8.59 15.77 -3.94
CA GLU A 34 8.21 15.78 -2.54
C GLU A 34 6.95 14.95 -2.26
N LEU A 35 6.00 14.94 -3.21
CA LEU A 35 4.79 14.14 -3.11
C LEU A 35 5.08 12.66 -3.41
N GLU A 36 5.99 12.38 -4.35
CA GLU A 36 6.48 11.01 -4.61
C GLU A 36 7.12 10.41 -3.35
N LEU A 37 7.99 11.18 -2.67
CA LEU A 37 8.63 10.76 -1.44
C LEU A 37 7.61 10.53 -0.32
N TRP A 38 6.67 11.46 -0.12
CA TRP A 38 5.64 11.32 0.90
C TRP A 38 4.74 10.08 0.67
N ILE A 39 4.36 9.80 -0.59
CA ILE A 39 3.62 8.57 -0.92
C ILE A 39 4.46 7.33 -0.57
N ALA A 40 5.76 7.34 -0.89
CA ALA A 40 6.66 6.25 -0.57
C ALA A 40 6.88 6.06 0.95
N GLU A 41 6.88 7.13 1.74
CA GLU A 41 6.90 7.09 3.21
C GLU A 41 5.64 6.42 3.78
N ILE A 42 4.45 6.84 3.31
CA ILE A 42 3.20 6.18 3.71
C ILE A 42 3.18 4.71 3.28
N GLY A 43 3.75 4.40 2.11
CA GLY A 43 3.89 3.04 1.60
C GLY A 43 4.60 2.07 2.56
N GLN A 44 5.47 2.56 3.44
CA GLN A 44 6.12 1.71 4.45
C GLN A 44 5.10 1.03 5.36
N PHE A 45 3.99 1.71 5.68
CA PHE A 45 2.93 1.17 6.53
C PHE A 45 2.01 0.18 5.80
N ALA A 46 1.85 0.32 4.47
CA ALA A 46 1.18 -0.69 3.65
C ALA A 46 1.99 -1.99 3.55
N GLU A 47 3.32 -1.87 3.52
CA GLU A 47 4.26 -2.98 3.41
C GLU A 47 4.47 -3.68 4.77
N VAL A 48 4.71 -2.91 5.83
CA VAL A 48 4.91 -3.44 7.20
C VAL A 48 3.67 -4.14 7.74
N ALA A 49 2.47 -3.82 7.24
CA ALA A 49 1.25 -4.54 7.56
C ALA A 49 1.34 -6.06 7.25
N TYR A 50 2.25 -6.50 6.38
CA TYR A 50 2.51 -7.92 6.14
C TYR A 50 3.24 -8.63 7.30
N CYS A 51 3.74 -7.90 8.31
CA CYS A 51 4.45 -8.48 9.44
C CYS A 51 3.50 -9.27 10.37
N PRO A 52 3.73 -10.59 10.56
CA PRO A 52 2.86 -11.41 11.39
C PRO A 52 3.12 -11.29 12.91
N PHE A 53 4.16 -10.55 13.31
CA PHE A 53 4.62 -10.31 14.69
C PHE A 53 4.79 -8.81 14.97
N MET A 54 3.76 -8.02 14.67
CA MET A 54 3.82 -6.54 14.70
C MET A 54 4.31 -5.97 16.04
N ASP A 55 3.81 -6.46 17.18
CA ASP A 55 4.21 -5.93 18.49
C ASP A 55 5.72 -6.11 18.73
N ALA A 56 6.25 -7.32 18.48
CA ALA A 56 7.67 -7.61 18.60
C ALA A 56 8.52 -6.84 17.57
N LEU A 57 7.98 -6.59 16.36
CA LEU A 57 8.66 -5.75 15.37
C LEU A 57 8.84 -4.32 15.89
N PHE A 58 7.81 -3.75 16.53
CA PHE A 58 7.90 -2.41 17.11
C PHE A 58 8.79 -2.37 18.35
N GLU A 59 8.77 -3.39 19.20
CA GLU A 59 9.64 -3.51 20.38
C GLU A 59 11.13 -3.54 19.98
N HIS A 60 11.48 -4.27 18.91
CA HIS A 60 12.85 -4.44 18.44
C HIS A 60 13.18 -3.62 17.17
N ARG A 61 12.43 -2.55 16.88
CA ARG A 61 12.56 -1.80 15.61
C ARG A 61 13.97 -1.27 15.34
N GLU A 62 14.70 -0.87 16.38
CA GLU A 62 16.09 -0.40 16.25
C GLU A 62 17.03 -1.53 15.77
N GLU A 63 16.91 -2.72 16.36
CA GLU A 63 17.70 -3.89 15.97
C GLU A 63 17.36 -4.36 14.56
N LEU A 64 16.07 -4.34 14.22
CA LEU A 64 15.55 -4.75 12.91
C LEU A 64 15.77 -3.70 11.81
N GLY A 65 16.11 -2.46 12.17
CA GLY A 65 16.44 -1.36 11.25
C GLY A 65 17.89 -1.35 10.79
N ARG A 66 18.75 -2.19 11.36
CA ARG A 66 20.16 -2.31 10.94
C ARG A 66 20.28 -2.80 9.49
N ILE A 67 21.42 -2.51 8.87
CA ILE A 67 21.80 -3.03 7.55
C ILE A 67 21.61 -4.56 7.53
N ALA A 68 21.05 -5.08 6.44
CA ALA A 68 20.69 -6.49 6.23
C ALA A 68 19.46 -7.01 6.99
N PHE A 69 18.81 -6.22 7.85
CA PHE A 69 17.59 -6.62 8.56
C PHE A 69 16.32 -6.12 7.84
N PRO A 70 15.11 -6.62 8.18
CA PRO A 70 13.90 -6.30 7.42
C PRO A 70 13.59 -4.79 7.33
N LEU A 71 13.86 -4.02 8.38
CA LEU A 71 13.50 -2.59 8.45
C LEU A 71 14.59 -1.64 7.93
N GLU A 72 15.65 -2.15 7.30
CA GLU A 72 16.79 -1.35 6.77
C GLU A 72 16.36 -0.13 5.92
N HIS A 73 15.25 -0.24 5.18
CA HIS A 73 14.72 0.84 4.32
C HIS A 73 13.37 1.39 4.81
N TYR A 74 13.03 1.16 6.08
CA TYR A 74 11.75 1.48 6.70
C TYR A 74 11.89 2.52 7.82
N HIS A 75 12.54 3.64 7.50
CA HIS A 75 12.89 4.69 8.46
C HIS A 75 11.70 5.28 9.22
N MET A 76 10.50 5.34 8.62
CA MET A 76 9.33 5.91 9.29
C MET A 76 8.89 5.09 10.50
N ILE A 77 9.19 3.79 10.52
CA ILE A 77 8.81 2.88 11.61
C ILE A 77 9.52 3.23 12.92
N HIS A 78 10.69 3.86 12.86
CA HIS A 78 11.45 4.29 14.03
C HIS A 78 10.81 5.49 14.74
N GLU A 79 10.05 6.31 14.02
CA GLU A 79 9.53 7.59 14.51
C GLU A 79 8.06 7.56 14.95
N VAL A 80 7.43 6.39 14.89
CA VAL A 80 5.99 6.23 15.14
C VAL A 80 5.71 5.39 16.38
N LYS A 81 4.50 5.52 16.92
CA LYS A 81 4.00 4.73 18.04
C LYS A 81 2.95 3.75 17.55
N LEU A 82 3.08 2.48 17.92
CA LEU A 82 2.03 1.50 17.68
C LEU A 82 0.84 1.78 18.61
N VAL A 83 -0.33 2.04 18.04
CA VAL A 83 -1.58 2.26 18.77
C VAL A 83 -2.33 0.95 18.95
N ALA A 84 -2.41 0.15 17.88
CA ALA A 84 -3.01 -1.18 17.91
C ALA A 84 -2.43 -2.06 16.81
N SER A 85 -2.33 -3.36 17.07
CA SER A 85 -2.14 -4.37 16.04
C SER A 85 -3.11 -5.52 16.30
N PHE A 86 -3.76 -6.03 15.26
CA PHE A 86 -4.74 -7.13 15.40
C PHE A 86 -4.89 -7.91 14.08
N LYS A 87 -5.61 -9.03 14.16
CA LYS A 87 -5.91 -9.90 13.02
C LYS A 87 -7.41 -10.08 12.93
N GLY A 88 -7.99 -9.78 11.76
CA GLY A 88 -9.42 -9.92 11.53
C GLY A 88 -9.92 -11.36 11.67
N ALA A 89 -11.19 -11.50 12.05
CA ALA A 89 -11.84 -12.79 12.24
C ALA A 89 -11.92 -13.66 10.96
N VAL A 90 -11.74 -13.05 9.79
CA VAL A 90 -11.71 -13.73 8.49
C VAL A 90 -10.28 -13.75 7.97
N ALA A 91 -9.76 -14.95 7.69
CA ALA A 91 -8.42 -15.19 7.16
C ALA A 91 -7.25 -14.63 7.99
N ASN A 92 -7.49 -14.25 9.25
CA ASN A 92 -6.51 -13.64 10.14
C ASN A 92 -5.85 -12.39 9.53
N LEU A 93 -6.63 -11.58 8.80
CA LEU A 93 -6.13 -10.40 8.06
C LEU A 93 -5.44 -9.40 9.01
N PRO A 94 -4.11 -9.22 8.92
CA PRO A 94 -3.39 -8.26 9.75
C PRO A 94 -3.79 -6.80 9.48
N VAL A 95 -3.96 -6.06 10.56
CA VAL A 95 -4.17 -4.60 10.57
C VAL A 95 -3.28 -3.99 11.64
N SER A 96 -2.68 -2.84 11.33
CA SER A 96 -1.95 -2.01 12.29
C SER A 96 -2.47 -0.58 12.27
N VAL A 97 -2.56 0.02 13.45
CA VAL A 97 -2.84 1.45 13.63
C VAL A 97 -1.64 2.06 14.34
N VAL A 98 -1.08 3.11 13.77
CA VAL A 98 0.10 3.81 14.29
C VAL A 98 -0.14 5.31 14.37
N HIS A 99 0.44 5.95 15.37
CA HIS A 99 0.44 7.40 15.55
C HIS A 99 1.80 7.97 15.15
N CYS A 100 1.80 9.09 14.41
CA CYS A 100 2.99 9.83 14.03
C CYS A 100 3.03 11.15 14.81
N PRO A 101 3.73 11.23 15.96
CA PRO A 101 3.68 12.40 16.84
C PRO A 101 4.13 13.70 16.17
N LYS A 102 5.16 13.67 15.32
CA LYS A 102 5.70 14.87 14.67
C LYS A 102 4.74 15.51 13.67
N SER A 103 3.87 14.71 13.05
CA SER A 103 2.94 15.17 12.00
C SER A 103 1.48 15.15 12.44
N CYS A 104 1.21 14.83 13.72
CA CYS A 104 -0.13 14.71 14.30
C CYS A 104 -1.08 13.95 13.37
N ARG A 105 -0.70 12.71 13.02
CA ARG A 105 -1.50 11.84 12.16
C ARG A 105 -1.62 10.43 12.72
N LEU A 106 -2.75 9.81 12.40
CA LEU A 106 -3.00 8.40 12.61
C LEU A 106 -2.94 7.67 11.26
N ILE A 107 -2.22 6.55 11.18
CA ILE A 107 -2.12 5.74 9.97
C ILE A 107 -2.66 4.34 10.24
N VAL A 108 -3.56 3.88 9.39
CA VAL A 108 -4.13 2.53 9.41
C VAL A 108 -3.57 1.76 8.22
N GLY A 109 -2.71 0.78 8.49
CA GLY A 109 -2.15 -0.14 7.51
C GLY A 109 -2.92 -1.46 7.49
N ILE A 110 -3.41 -1.85 6.31
CA ILE A 110 -4.12 -3.12 6.10
C ILE A 110 -3.31 -3.97 5.13
N SER A 111 -2.95 -5.19 5.54
CA SER A 111 -2.13 -6.05 4.70
C SER A 111 -2.89 -6.58 3.49
N GLY A 112 -2.17 -6.98 2.44
CA GLY A 112 -2.72 -7.89 1.44
C GLY A 112 -2.71 -9.34 1.94
N THR A 113 -3.22 -10.26 1.12
CA THR A 113 -3.10 -11.71 1.38
C THR A 113 -1.97 -12.30 0.54
N SER A 114 -1.13 -13.16 1.10
CA SER A 114 -0.13 -13.92 0.32
C SER A 114 -0.77 -14.94 -0.64
N ARG A 115 -2.10 -15.14 -0.56
CA ARG A 115 -2.89 -16.06 -1.39
C ARG A 115 -3.63 -15.37 -2.54
N ILE A 116 -3.24 -14.15 -2.93
CA ILE A 116 -3.84 -13.43 -4.08
C ILE A 116 -3.84 -14.33 -5.33
N SER A 117 -2.82 -15.17 -5.49
CA SER A 117 -2.74 -16.18 -6.56
C SER A 117 -3.94 -17.13 -6.60
N GLN A 118 -4.36 -17.66 -5.45
CA GLN A 118 -5.54 -18.53 -5.33
C GLN A 118 -6.84 -17.72 -5.48
N ALA A 119 -6.91 -16.52 -4.90
CA ALA A 119 -8.09 -15.66 -5.03
C ALA A 119 -8.34 -15.20 -6.49
N ILE A 120 -7.28 -15.01 -7.26
CA ILE A 120 -7.30 -14.70 -8.68
C ILE A 120 -7.61 -15.95 -9.53
N GLN A 121 -7.02 -17.11 -9.21
CA GLN A 121 -7.32 -18.35 -9.93
C GLN A 121 -8.76 -18.83 -9.70
N ASP A 122 -9.30 -18.63 -8.50
CA ASP A 122 -10.69 -18.92 -8.16
C ASP A 122 -11.67 -17.84 -8.61
N LEU A 123 -11.18 -16.69 -9.12
CA LEU A 123 -11.90 -15.54 -9.70
C LEU A 123 -13.39 -15.59 -9.37
N ARG A 124 -13.72 -15.50 -8.07
CA ARG A 124 -15.10 -15.46 -7.61
C ARG A 124 -15.59 -14.05 -7.90
N VAL A 125 -15.89 -13.80 -9.17
CA VAL A 125 -16.52 -12.59 -9.72
C VAL A 125 -17.83 -12.24 -8.98
N LEU A 126 -18.32 -13.16 -8.14
CA LEU A 126 -19.41 -13.02 -7.20
C LEU A 126 -19.40 -11.66 -6.48
N LYS A 127 -20.42 -10.90 -6.84
CA LYS A 127 -20.81 -9.64 -6.25
C LYS A 127 -21.87 -9.89 -5.20
N THR A 128 -21.74 -9.25 -4.05
CA THR A 128 -22.83 -9.14 -3.08
C THR A 128 -23.32 -7.70 -3.03
N ARG A 129 -24.61 -7.51 -2.76
CA ARG A 129 -25.19 -6.16 -2.69
C ARG A 129 -24.63 -5.46 -1.45
N HIS A 130 -24.16 -4.23 -1.61
CA HIS A 130 -23.68 -3.47 -0.47
C HIS A 130 -24.86 -3.18 0.50
N PRO A 131 -24.67 -3.20 1.84
CA PRO A 131 -25.77 -3.00 2.80
C PRO A 131 -26.54 -1.69 2.63
N THR A 132 -25.88 -0.63 2.16
CA THR A 132 -26.53 0.67 1.84
C THR A 132 -27.47 0.59 0.64
N GLY A 133 -27.46 -0.53 -0.08
CA GLY A 133 -28.21 -0.76 -1.29
C GLY A 133 -27.69 -0.02 -2.52
N ARG A 134 -26.55 0.68 -2.41
CA ARG A 134 -25.93 1.42 -3.52
C ARG A 134 -24.77 0.62 -4.12
N GLY A 135 -25.11 -0.15 -5.15
CA GLY A 135 -24.15 -0.97 -5.89
C GLY A 135 -23.81 -2.31 -5.24
N TYR A 136 -22.78 -2.93 -5.79
CA TYR A 136 -22.31 -4.25 -5.41
C TYR A 136 -20.81 -4.25 -5.13
N VAL A 137 -20.41 -5.08 -4.17
CA VAL A 137 -19.03 -5.26 -3.72
C VAL A 137 -18.58 -6.70 -3.99
N HIS A 138 -17.29 -6.89 -4.25
CA HIS A 138 -16.68 -8.22 -4.36
C HIS A 138 -16.89 -8.98 -3.04
N THR A 139 -17.53 -10.16 -3.11
CA THR A 139 -17.96 -10.91 -1.92
C THR A 139 -16.79 -11.25 -0.99
N GLY A 140 -15.63 -11.62 -1.54
CA GLY A 140 -14.45 -11.93 -0.74
C GLY A 140 -13.88 -10.72 -0.01
N PHE A 141 -13.84 -9.56 -0.67
CA PHE A 141 -13.31 -8.34 -0.05
C PHE A 141 -14.27 -7.81 1.02
N TRP A 142 -15.58 -7.92 0.77
CA TRP A 142 -16.59 -7.61 1.77
C TRP A 142 -16.47 -8.48 3.01
N ASN A 143 -16.32 -9.80 2.86
CA ASN A 143 -16.18 -10.71 4.01
C ASN A 143 -14.93 -10.40 4.84
N LEU A 144 -13.80 -10.09 4.19
CA LEU A 144 -12.56 -9.71 4.88
C LEU A 144 -12.72 -8.39 5.63
N TYR A 145 -13.31 -7.39 4.98
CA TYR A 145 -13.61 -6.10 5.60
C TYR A 145 -14.53 -6.27 6.83
N GLN A 146 -15.62 -7.03 6.71
CA GLN A 146 -16.50 -7.32 7.84
C GLN A 146 -15.78 -8.00 9.00
N GLY A 147 -14.78 -8.84 8.71
CA GLY A 147 -13.94 -9.48 9.72
C GLY A 147 -13.01 -8.54 10.50
N ILE A 148 -12.74 -7.33 10.00
CA ILE A 148 -11.91 -6.32 10.70
C ILE A 148 -12.71 -5.10 11.18
N ARG A 149 -13.93 -4.87 10.65
CA ARG A 149 -14.68 -3.62 10.78
C ARG A 149 -14.73 -3.11 12.22
N ALA A 150 -15.25 -3.91 13.15
CA ALA A 150 -15.47 -3.46 14.52
C ALA A 150 -14.17 -3.07 15.24
N GLU A 151 -13.11 -3.88 15.09
CA GLU A 151 -11.81 -3.64 15.71
C GLU A 151 -11.08 -2.46 15.06
N ALA A 152 -11.13 -2.32 13.73
CA ALA A 152 -10.55 -1.19 13.02
C ALA A 152 -11.19 0.14 13.43
N ILE A 153 -12.53 0.20 13.46
CA ILE A 153 -13.29 1.36 13.88
C ILE A 153 -12.97 1.73 15.34
N LEU A 154 -12.91 0.74 16.24
CA LEU A 154 -12.54 0.96 17.64
C LEU A 154 -11.11 1.47 17.79
N ALA A 155 -10.15 0.89 17.06
CA ALA A 155 -8.75 1.29 17.10
C ALA A 155 -8.55 2.72 16.58
N ILE A 156 -9.22 3.10 15.48
CA ILE A 156 -9.22 4.47 14.95
C ILE A 156 -9.80 5.43 15.99
N LYS A 157 -10.96 5.10 16.57
CA LYS A 157 -11.59 5.91 17.63
C LYS A 157 -10.67 6.10 18.84
N ASN A 158 -9.95 5.07 19.24
CA ASN A 158 -9.01 5.15 20.36
C ASN A 158 -7.78 5.99 20.00
N GLY A 159 -7.23 5.82 18.80
CA GLY A 159 -6.12 6.63 18.30
C GLY A 159 -6.47 8.12 18.27
N LEU A 160 -7.56 8.50 17.60
CA LEU A 160 -7.99 9.90 17.49
C LEU A 160 -8.36 10.52 18.85
N ARG A 161 -8.90 9.74 19.80
CA ARG A 161 -9.18 10.24 21.16
C ARG A 161 -7.93 10.39 22.02
N GLY A 162 -6.95 9.49 21.85
CA GLY A 162 -5.66 9.56 22.53
C GLY A 162 -4.80 10.72 22.03
N HIS A 163 -5.07 11.18 20.81
CA HIS A 163 -4.33 12.21 20.09
C HIS A 163 -5.28 13.25 19.49
N PRO A 164 -6.00 14.05 20.31
CA PRO A 164 -6.93 15.05 19.82
C PRO A 164 -6.26 16.17 18.99
N GLU A 165 -4.94 16.30 19.08
CA GLU A 165 -4.11 17.13 18.20
C GLU A 165 -4.03 16.61 16.76
N ASP A 166 -4.39 15.34 16.51
CA ASP A 166 -4.32 14.74 15.19
C ASP A 166 -5.30 15.38 14.24
N GLY A 167 -4.76 16.10 13.27
CA GLY A 167 -5.51 16.71 12.19
C GLY A 167 -5.70 15.78 11.00
N GLU A 168 -5.12 14.57 11.00
CA GLU A 168 -5.11 13.69 9.82
C GLU A 168 -5.23 12.19 10.12
N LEU A 169 -6.12 11.52 9.39
CA LEU A 169 -6.25 10.07 9.31
C LEU A 169 -5.81 9.58 7.93
N VAL A 170 -4.84 8.68 7.87
CA VAL A 170 -4.36 8.04 6.64
C VAL A 170 -4.76 6.57 6.62
N LEU A 171 -5.47 6.14 5.59
CA LEU A 171 -5.77 4.74 5.32
C LEU A 171 -4.83 4.25 4.21
N THR A 172 -4.16 3.13 4.45
CA THR A 172 -3.21 2.57 3.49
C THR A 172 -3.26 1.05 3.41
N GLY A 173 -2.86 0.53 2.27
CA GLY A 173 -2.82 -0.90 2.02
C GLY A 173 -2.27 -1.21 0.63
N HIS A 174 -1.62 -2.35 0.54
CA HIS A 174 -1.12 -2.90 -0.71
C HIS A 174 -2.01 -4.05 -1.18
N SER A 175 -2.18 -4.17 -2.50
CA SER A 175 -3.00 -5.20 -3.13
C SER A 175 -4.43 -5.19 -2.60
N MET A 176 -4.95 -6.37 -2.24
CA MET A 176 -6.22 -6.57 -1.54
C MET A 176 -6.41 -5.65 -0.33
N GLY A 177 -5.35 -5.34 0.43
CA GLY A 177 -5.43 -4.46 1.60
C GLY A 177 -5.92 -3.06 1.24
N GLY A 178 -5.56 -2.56 0.06
CA GLY A 178 -6.05 -1.28 -0.45
C GLY A 178 -7.54 -1.31 -0.80
N SER A 179 -8.06 -2.42 -1.34
CA SER A 179 -9.50 -2.58 -1.57
C SER A 179 -10.29 -2.54 -0.25
N ILE A 180 -9.74 -3.15 0.80
CA ILE A 180 -10.35 -3.16 2.14
C ILE A 180 -10.25 -1.77 2.79
N ALA A 181 -9.15 -1.05 2.58
CA ALA A 181 -9.01 0.34 3.01
C ALA A 181 -10.08 1.26 2.39
N TYR A 182 -10.44 1.05 1.12
CA TYR A 182 -11.55 1.76 0.48
C TYR A 182 -12.91 1.43 1.10
N LEU A 183 -13.17 0.18 1.46
CA LEU A 183 -14.41 -0.21 2.13
C LEU A 183 -14.51 0.39 3.54
N LEU A 184 -13.39 0.40 4.27
CA LEU A 184 -13.30 1.09 5.57
C LEU A 184 -13.51 2.60 5.42
N LEU A 185 -12.93 3.23 4.39
CA LEU A 185 -13.16 4.64 4.10
C LEU A 185 -14.64 4.92 3.86
N LEU A 186 -15.30 4.11 3.03
CA LEU A 186 -16.72 4.28 2.73
C LEU A 186 -17.55 4.26 4.02
N ASP A 187 -17.32 3.27 4.86
CA ASP A 187 -18.04 3.08 6.13
C ASP A 187 -17.81 4.23 7.13
N LEU A 188 -16.58 4.73 7.24
CA LEU A 188 -16.26 5.93 8.02
C LEU A 188 -17.03 7.17 7.51
N LEU A 189 -17.16 7.30 6.20
CA LEU A 189 -17.84 8.43 5.57
C LEU A 189 -19.38 8.32 5.59
N THR A 190 -19.96 7.13 5.80
CA THR A 190 -21.41 6.92 5.67
C THR A 190 -22.09 6.54 6.98
N ASP A 191 -21.54 5.56 7.69
CA ASP A 191 -22.21 4.90 8.82
C ASP A 191 -21.64 5.41 10.16
N ASP A 192 -20.32 5.56 10.25
CA ASP A 192 -19.61 5.94 11.47
C ASP A 192 -19.14 7.41 11.49
N LYS A 193 -19.93 8.32 10.89
CA LYS A 193 -19.64 9.77 10.85
C LYS A 193 -19.39 10.40 12.22
N SER A 194 -19.92 9.80 13.29
CA SER A 194 -19.71 10.27 14.66
C SER A 194 -18.24 10.28 15.09
N LEU A 195 -17.37 9.57 14.37
CA LEU A 195 -15.93 9.54 14.60
C LEU A 195 -15.18 10.68 13.92
N LEU A 196 -15.75 11.24 12.84
CA LEU A 196 -15.09 12.25 12.03
C LEU A 196 -15.37 13.63 12.65
N GLN A 197 -14.44 14.07 13.50
CA GLN A 197 -14.48 15.41 14.07
C GLN A 197 -14.39 16.46 12.97
N THR A 198 -15.03 17.61 13.18
CA THR A 198 -14.90 18.76 12.28
C THR A 198 -13.43 19.15 12.14
N GLY A 199 -12.94 19.23 10.91
CA GLY A 199 -11.55 19.58 10.61
C GLY A 199 -10.59 18.40 10.49
N LEU A 200 -11.04 17.16 10.66
CA LEU A 200 -10.20 15.98 10.38
C LEU A 200 -9.92 15.86 8.87
N HIS A 201 -8.65 15.84 8.48
CA HIS A 201 -8.25 15.51 7.12
C HIS A 201 -8.17 13.99 6.96
N ILE A 202 -8.68 13.45 5.86
CA ILE A 202 -8.62 12.03 5.56
C ILE A 202 -7.84 11.85 4.26
N LYS A 203 -6.89 10.92 4.27
CA LYS A 203 -6.14 10.53 3.08
C LYS A 203 -6.24 9.03 2.88
N ILE A 204 -6.42 8.60 1.65
CA ILE A 204 -6.24 7.19 1.27
C ILE A 204 -5.05 7.09 0.33
N VAL A 205 -4.09 6.24 0.68
CA VAL A 205 -2.85 6.02 -0.08
C VAL A 205 -2.68 4.52 -0.27
N VAL A 206 -2.89 4.01 -1.48
CA VAL A 206 -2.98 2.55 -1.70
C VAL A 206 -2.23 2.13 -2.95
N PHE A 207 -1.79 0.88 -3.00
CA PHE A 207 -0.81 0.40 -3.99
C PHE A 207 -1.30 -0.91 -4.62
N GLY A 208 -1.30 -1.00 -5.96
CA GLY A 208 -1.61 -2.24 -6.68
C GLY A 208 -3.03 -2.77 -6.43
N VAL A 209 -3.99 -1.88 -6.21
CA VAL A 209 -5.33 -2.24 -5.72
C VAL A 209 -6.17 -2.90 -6.82
N PRO A 210 -6.72 -4.10 -6.59
CA PRO A 210 -7.71 -4.69 -7.49
C PRO A 210 -9.06 -3.96 -7.39
N ARG A 211 -9.86 -4.03 -8.45
CA ARG A 211 -11.23 -3.53 -8.45
C ARG A 211 -12.06 -4.26 -7.40
N ALA A 212 -12.83 -3.54 -6.61
CA ALA A 212 -13.57 -4.13 -5.48
C ALA A 212 -15.09 -3.91 -5.53
N GLY A 213 -15.55 -2.99 -6.39
CA GLY A 213 -16.95 -2.63 -6.51
C GLY A 213 -17.38 -2.51 -7.96
N ASP A 214 -18.69 -2.47 -8.16
CA ASP A 214 -19.27 -2.07 -9.43
C ASP A 214 -19.37 -0.54 -9.56
N ALA A 215 -19.90 -0.07 -10.70
CA ALA A 215 -20.07 1.36 -10.95
C ALA A 215 -20.94 2.05 -9.89
N GLY A 216 -21.98 1.38 -9.38
CA GLY A 216 -22.86 1.95 -8.35
C GLY A 216 -22.16 2.17 -7.02
N LEU A 217 -21.32 1.23 -6.58
CA LEU A 217 -20.54 1.36 -5.35
C LEU A 217 -19.45 2.43 -5.49
N VAL A 218 -18.75 2.44 -6.63
CA VAL A 218 -17.72 3.46 -6.93
C VAL A 218 -18.33 4.86 -6.92
N GLN A 219 -19.47 5.04 -7.58
CA GLN A 219 -20.18 6.32 -7.57
C GLN A 219 -20.56 6.73 -6.13
N TYR A 220 -21.06 5.79 -5.33
CA TYR A 220 -21.44 6.07 -3.95
C TYR A 220 -20.25 6.51 -3.08
N LEU A 221 -19.08 5.88 -3.24
CA LEU A 221 -17.85 6.33 -2.57
C LEU A 221 -17.47 7.75 -2.99
N ARG A 222 -17.44 8.05 -4.29
CA ARG A 222 -17.06 9.37 -4.81
C ARG A 222 -18.01 10.47 -4.34
N GLU A 223 -19.31 10.19 -4.31
CA GLU A 223 -20.33 11.09 -3.75
C GLU A 223 -20.10 11.33 -2.25
N SER A 224 -19.74 10.29 -1.49
CA SER A 224 -19.46 10.39 -0.05
C SER A 224 -18.21 11.24 0.22
N MET A 225 -17.14 11.02 -0.54
CA MET A 225 -15.92 11.85 -0.48
C MET A 225 -16.19 13.31 -0.86
N THR A 226 -17.01 13.54 -1.89
CA THR A 226 -17.42 14.89 -2.32
C THR A 226 -18.24 15.59 -1.26
N SER A 227 -19.17 14.88 -0.61
CA SER A 227 -19.93 15.42 0.51
C SER A 227 -19.03 15.80 1.68
N TYR A 228 -18.01 14.98 1.97
CA TYR A 228 -17.05 15.26 3.03
C TYR A 228 -16.23 16.53 2.74
N ARG A 229 -15.71 16.67 1.52
CA ARG A 229 -15.00 17.88 1.07
C ARG A 229 -15.87 19.12 1.13
N ARG A 230 -17.15 19.03 0.73
CA ARG A 230 -18.09 20.16 0.83
C ARG A 230 -18.29 20.62 2.27
N GLN A 231 -18.27 19.70 3.22
CA GLN A 231 -18.50 20.00 4.64
C GLN A 231 -17.23 20.47 5.37
N ASN A 232 -16.05 19.97 4.99
CA ASN A 232 -14.79 20.18 5.74
C ASN A 232 -13.72 20.93 4.93
N GLY A 233 -14.00 21.33 3.69
CA GLY A 233 -13.09 22.01 2.77
C GLY A 233 -12.43 21.06 1.77
N GLU A 234 -12.02 21.58 0.60
CA GLU A 234 -11.51 20.77 -0.52
C GLU A 234 -10.23 19.99 -0.17
N ALA A 235 -9.41 20.51 0.74
CA ALA A 235 -8.18 19.87 1.21
C ALA A 235 -8.41 18.77 2.27
N SER A 236 -9.63 18.63 2.78
CA SER A 236 -9.97 17.67 3.86
C SER A 236 -9.98 16.21 3.42
N MET A 237 -10.00 15.93 2.11
CA MET A 237 -9.97 14.56 1.58
C MET A 237 -9.05 14.47 0.38
N LYS A 238 -8.07 13.57 0.41
CA LYS A 238 -7.19 13.25 -0.73
C LYS A 238 -7.11 11.75 -0.98
N GLU A 239 -6.96 11.39 -2.25
CA GLU A 239 -6.84 10.01 -2.72
C GLU A 239 -5.58 9.87 -3.56
N TYR A 240 -4.79 8.83 -3.27
CA TYR A 240 -3.56 8.49 -3.97
C TYR A 240 -3.55 6.97 -4.22
N SER A 241 -4.12 6.54 -5.34
CA SER A 241 -4.16 5.12 -5.73
C SER A 241 -3.10 4.82 -6.78
N VAL A 242 -2.02 4.18 -6.39
CA VAL A 242 -0.85 3.91 -7.23
C VAL A 242 -0.96 2.56 -7.95
N ARG A 243 -0.68 2.54 -9.26
CA ARG A 243 -0.64 1.37 -10.13
C ARG A 243 0.75 1.22 -10.73
N GLY A 244 1.35 0.05 -10.56
CA GLY A 244 2.69 -0.24 -11.05
C GLY A 244 2.71 -0.68 -12.50
N TYR A 245 3.77 -0.29 -13.22
CA TYR A 245 4.10 -0.88 -14.51
C TYR A 245 4.13 -2.40 -14.41
N ASN A 246 3.48 -3.05 -15.36
CA ASN A 246 3.43 -4.51 -15.49
C ASN A 246 2.83 -5.25 -14.28
N ASP A 247 2.09 -4.56 -13.42
CA ASP A 247 1.27 -5.18 -12.39
C ASP A 247 -0.10 -5.57 -12.95
N GLY A 248 -0.44 -6.86 -12.90
CA GLY A 248 -1.71 -7.38 -13.37
C GLY A 248 -2.85 -7.31 -12.36
N VAL A 249 -2.57 -7.08 -11.06
CA VAL A 249 -3.61 -7.10 -10.02
C VAL A 249 -4.65 -5.99 -10.19
N PRO A 250 -4.28 -4.72 -10.51
CA PRO A 250 -5.26 -3.67 -10.78
C PRO A 250 -6.21 -4.00 -11.94
N ALA A 251 -5.79 -4.85 -12.88
CA ALA A 251 -6.64 -5.26 -14.00
C ALA A 251 -7.75 -6.25 -13.59
N LEU A 252 -7.79 -6.68 -12.32
CA LEU A 252 -8.75 -7.66 -11.82
C LEU A 252 -9.64 -7.12 -10.68
N PRO A 253 -10.87 -7.66 -10.54
CA PRO A 253 -11.61 -8.39 -11.56
C PRO A 253 -11.89 -7.53 -12.80
N LEU A 254 -12.29 -8.17 -13.91
CA LEU A 254 -12.40 -7.52 -15.22
C LEU A 254 -13.55 -6.50 -15.30
N LEU A 255 -13.36 -5.49 -16.16
CA LEU A 255 -14.38 -4.49 -16.51
C LEU A 255 -15.65 -5.11 -17.10
N SER A 256 -15.49 -6.18 -17.89
CA SER A 256 -16.58 -6.93 -18.54
C SER A 256 -17.52 -7.57 -17.53
N PHE A 257 -17.04 -7.87 -16.33
CA PHE A 257 -17.89 -8.31 -15.22
C PHE A 257 -18.52 -7.15 -14.44
N GLY A 258 -18.38 -5.92 -14.94
CA GLY A 258 -18.96 -4.71 -14.36
C GLY A 258 -18.24 -4.22 -13.10
N TYR A 259 -17.01 -4.66 -12.84
CA TYR A 259 -16.18 -4.07 -11.79
C TYR A 259 -15.56 -2.76 -12.29
N ARG A 260 -15.33 -1.81 -11.39
CA ARG A 260 -14.75 -0.49 -11.67
C ARG A 260 -13.70 -0.15 -10.61
N HIS A 261 -12.76 0.72 -10.96
CA HIS A 261 -11.82 1.24 -9.98
C HIS A 261 -12.48 2.30 -9.09
N PHE A 262 -12.17 2.29 -7.80
CA PHE A 262 -12.63 3.33 -6.90
C PHE A 262 -12.06 4.70 -7.26
N ALA A 263 -10.74 4.74 -7.49
CA ALA A 263 -10.02 5.98 -7.74
C ALA A 263 -10.52 6.70 -8.99
N GLU A 264 -10.76 8.00 -8.86
CA GLU A 264 -11.15 8.86 -9.96
C GLU A 264 -9.95 9.31 -10.78
N GLU A 265 -8.88 9.75 -10.11
CA GLU A 265 -7.61 10.16 -10.71
C GLU A 265 -6.48 9.29 -10.13
N PRO A 266 -6.29 8.06 -10.62
CA PRO A 266 -5.24 7.18 -10.12
C PRO A 266 -3.85 7.70 -10.51
N ILE A 267 -2.82 7.05 -9.97
CA ILE A 267 -1.42 7.37 -10.22
C ILE A 267 -0.77 6.15 -10.90
N TYR A 268 0.00 6.40 -11.96
CA TYR A 268 0.83 5.38 -12.58
C TYR A 268 2.27 5.49 -12.07
N THR A 269 2.92 4.36 -11.78
CA THR A 269 4.34 4.32 -11.42
C THR A 269 5.15 3.43 -12.36
N ILE A 270 6.26 3.98 -12.82
CA ILE A 270 7.29 3.28 -13.59
C ILE A 270 8.65 3.84 -13.15
N ASP A 271 9.62 2.96 -12.93
CA ASP A 271 10.99 3.31 -12.51
C ASP A 271 11.09 4.26 -11.31
N GLY A 272 10.14 4.14 -10.38
CA GLY A 272 10.12 4.92 -9.14
C GLY A 272 9.59 6.34 -9.29
N ARG A 273 9.13 6.73 -10.48
CA ARG A 273 8.45 8.01 -10.77
C ARG A 273 6.95 7.81 -10.74
N LEU A 274 6.22 8.87 -10.42
CA LEU A 274 4.75 8.85 -10.35
C LEU A 274 4.15 9.85 -11.34
N TYR A 275 3.09 9.44 -12.03
CA TYR A 275 2.37 10.25 -13.00
C TYR A 275 0.87 10.21 -12.70
N ARG A 276 0.21 11.36 -12.75
CA ARG A 276 -1.25 11.45 -12.59
C ARG A 276 -1.91 10.87 -13.83
N ILE A 277 -2.88 9.98 -13.63
CA ILE A 277 -3.71 9.45 -14.71
C ILE A 277 -4.96 10.34 -14.82
N PRO A 278 -5.30 10.84 -16.03
CA PRO A 278 -6.55 11.56 -16.25
C PRO A 278 -7.77 10.71 -15.89
N SER A 279 -8.80 11.33 -15.34
CA SER A 279 -10.00 10.60 -14.90
C SER A 279 -10.73 9.83 -16.02
N SER A 280 -10.64 10.33 -17.26
CA SER A 280 -11.16 9.63 -18.46
C SER A 280 -10.46 8.32 -18.74
N GLU A 281 -9.20 8.18 -18.30
CA GLU A 281 -8.34 7.01 -18.53
C GLU A 281 -8.25 6.10 -17.29
N SER A 282 -9.01 6.42 -16.24
CA SER A 282 -8.94 5.79 -14.91
C SER A 282 -9.19 4.27 -14.89
N GLU A 283 -9.74 3.68 -15.94
CA GLU A 283 -9.96 2.23 -16.02
C GLU A 283 -8.82 1.44 -16.68
N HIS A 284 -7.91 2.13 -17.37
CA HIS A 284 -6.68 1.55 -17.93
C HIS A 284 -5.62 1.33 -16.86
N THR A 285 -4.84 0.27 -16.98
CA THR A 285 -3.84 -0.12 -15.96
C THR A 285 -2.41 -0.04 -16.45
N LEU A 286 -2.20 0.19 -17.75
CA LEU A 286 -0.90 0.38 -18.37
C LEU A 286 -0.88 1.67 -19.19
N PHE A 287 0.26 2.34 -19.20
CA PHE A 287 0.46 3.62 -19.89
C PHE A 287 1.83 3.63 -20.53
N HIS A 288 1.92 4.28 -21.70
CA HIS A 288 3.19 4.72 -22.25
C HIS A 288 3.61 6.00 -21.56
N VAL A 289 4.91 6.15 -21.31
CA VAL A 289 5.48 7.34 -20.67
C VAL A 289 6.59 7.88 -21.56
N VAL A 290 6.55 9.18 -21.83
CA VAL A 290 7.58 9.90 -22.59
C VAL A 290 8.02 11.12 -21.77
N GLU A 291 9.30 11.19 -21.42
CA GLU A 291 9.87 12.37 -20.75
C GLU A 291 10.73 13.18 -21.71
N ASP A 292 10.68 14.51 -21.55
CA ASP A 292 11.55 15.44 -22.29
C ASP A 292 12.93 15.51 -21.61
N GLY A 293 14.00 15.04 -22.30
CA GLY A 293 15.41 15.18 -21.87
C GLY A 293 16.20 13.87 -21.78
N ASP A 294 17.53 13.98 -21.89
CA ASP A 294 18.48 12.86 -22.03
C ASP A 294 18.64 12.01 -20.76
N GLU A 295 18.71 10.70 -20.98
CA GLU A 295 18.92 9.57 -20.04
C GLU A 295 17.91 9.46 -18.90
N LEU A 296 16.90 8.61 -19.10
CA LEU A 296 16.24 7.92 -17.99
C LEU A 296 17.35 7.30 -17.13
N ASP A 297 17.40 7.66 -15.83
CA ASP A 297 18.17 6.91 -14.84
C ASP A 297 17.92 5.41 -15.07
N ALA A 298 18.96 4.59 -14.89
CA ALA A 298 18.83 3.16 -15.09
C ALA A 298 17.57 2.65 -14.37
N PRO A 299 16.66 1.94 -15.08
CA PRO A 299 15.37 1.58 -14.54
C PRO A 299 15.57 0.80 -13.23
N ILE A 300 14.90 1.25 -12.17
CA ILE A 300 15.04 0.66 -10.83
C ILE A 300 14.50 -0.79 -10.88
N PHE A 301 13.35 -0.97 -11.54
CA PHE A 301 12.68 -2.25 -11.70
C PHE A 301 12.21 -2.44 -13.15
N PRO A 302 13.11 -2.74 -14.11
CA PRO A 302 12.77 -2.77 -15.54
C PRO A 302 11.68 -3.77 -15.94
N ARG A 303 11.40 -4.80 -15.13
CA ARG A 303 10.28 -5.73 -15.39
C ARG A 303 8.97 -5.31 -14.71
N GLY A 304 8.98 -4.28 -13.87
CA GLY A 304 7.85 -3.88 -13.03
C GLY A 304 7.25 -5.04 -12.24
N GLY A 305 5.97 -4.95 -11.89
CA GLY A 305 5.20 -6.02 -11.26
C GLY A 305 4.69 -5.68 -9.87
N HIS A 306 3.88 -6.58 -9.33
CA HIS A 306 3.07 -6.33 -8.14
C HIS A 306 3.85 -6.06 -6.84
N ASN A 307 5.12 -6.43 -6.74
CA ASN A 307 5.91 -6.17 -5.52
C ASN A 307 6.81 -4.94 -5.59
N TYR A 308 6.71 -4.16 -6.67
CA TYR A 308 7.63 -3.07 -7.00
C TYR A 308 6.92 -1.72 -6.92
N TYR A 309 6.73 -1.26 -5.69
CA TYR A 309 6.15 0.05 -5.36
C TYR A 309 7.12 0.82 -4.48
N ASN A 310 6.92 2.13 -4.33
CA ASN A 310 7.64 2.96 -3.35
C ASN A 310 9.18 2.91 -3.45
N ARG A 311 9.72 2.54 -4.61
CA ARG A 311 11.16 2.30 -4.83
C ARG A 311 11.73 1.21 -3.90
N ARG A 312 10.90 0.29 -3.43
CA ARG A 312 11.26 -0.82 -2.56
C ARG A 312 10.78 -2.15 -3.14
N GLU A 313 11.44 -3.22 -2.72
CA GLU A 313 11.08 -4.59 -3.08
C GLU A 313 10.31 -5.23 -1.93
N LEU A 314 8.98 -5.24 -2.02
CA LEU A 314 8.12 -5.84 -0.99
C LEU A 314 8.46 -7.33 -0.77
N GLU A 315 8.81 -8.04 -1.84
CA GLU A 315 9.24 -9.45 -1.74
C GLU A 315 10.47 -9.63 -0.84
N VAL A 316 11.48 -8.77 -0.97
CA VAL A 316 12.69 -8.83 -0.14
C VAL A 316 12.33 -8.63 1.33
N PHE A 317 11.45 -7.67 1.63
CA PHE A 317 10.94 -7.46 2.99
C PHE A 317 10.23 -8.72 3.53
N VAL A 318 9.28 -9.28 2.78
CA VAL A 318 8.55 -10.49 3.18
C VAL A 318 9.47 -11.69 3.37
N ILE A 319 10.45 -11.89 2.50
CA ILE A 319 11.44 -12.96 2.63
C ILE A 319 12.27 -12.80 3.91
N ARG A 320 12.74 -11.57 4.20
CA ARG A 320 13.49 -11.29 5.44
C ARG A 320 12.63 -11.54 6.68
N LEU A 321 11.33 -11.22 6.66
CA LEU A 321 10.40 -11.58 7.75
C LEU A 321 10.31 -13.10 7.94
N ILE A 322 10.23 -13.88 6.86
CA ILE A 322 10.23 -15.36 6.93
C ILE A 322 11.52 -15.87 7.57
N TRP A 323 12.68 -15.28 7.24
CA TRP A 323 13.96 -15.65 7.85
C TRP A 323 14.02 -15.30 9.33
N ILE A 324 13.51 -14.13 9.73
CA ILE A 324 13.40 -13.73 11.14
C ILE A 324 12.55 -14.73 11.94
N GLN A 325 11.41 -15.17 11.39
CA GLN A 325 10.59 -16.21 12.04
C GLN A 325 11.31 -17.55 12.14
N LYS A 326 12.00 -17.98 11.07
CA LYS A 326 12.80 -19.22 11.08
C LYS A 326 13.97 -19.15 12.06
N ALA A 327 14.49 -17.95 12.32
CA ALA A 327 15.50 -17.70 13.34
C ALA A 327 14.94 -17.68 14.77
N GLU A 328 13.64 -17.96 14.96
CA GLU A 328 12.95 -17.97 16.25
C GLU A 328 13.04 -16.64 17.00
N PHE A 329 13.03 -15.52 16.27
CA PHE A 329 12.95 -14.19 16.86
C PHE A 329 11.74 -14.07 17.82
N PRO A 330 11.86 -13.40 18.99
CA PRO A 330 13.05 -12.70 19.52
C PRO A 330 13.91 -13.55 20.49
N LYS A 331 13.84 -14.88 20.46
CA LYS A 331 14.57 -15.75 21.42
C LYS A 331 16.10 -15.58 21.31
N ALA A 332 16.82 -15.80 22.41
CA ALA A 332 18.29 -15.74 22.44
C ALA A 332 18.95 -16.47 21.25
N GLY A 333 19.97 -15.84 20.68
CA GLY A 333 20.70 -16.34 19.51
C GLY A 333 19.96 -16.22 18.17
N TRP A 334 18.79 -15.55 18.12
CA TRP A 334 18.04 -15.38 16.86
C TRP A 334 18.85 -14.63 15.81
N GLU A 335 19.64 -13.65 16.21
CA GLU A 335 20.41 -12.82 15.29
C GLU A 335 21.45 -13.66 14.53
N GLU A 336 22.19 -14.53 15.22
CA GLU A 336 23.15 -15.44 14.59
C GLU A 336 22.45 -16.41 13.62
N ARG A 337 21.32 -17.00 14.04
CA ARG A 337 20.50 -17.87 13.17
C ARG A 337 20.00 -17.13 11.93
N TYR A 338 19.57 -15.87 12.10
CA TYR A 338 19.15 -15.01 11.00
C TYR A 338 20.31 -14.73 10.05
N MET A 339 21.50 -14.37 10.56
CA MET A 339 22.66 -14.05 9.73
C MET A 339 23.17 -15.27 8.95
N ILE A 340 23.01 -16.49 9.46
CA ILE A 340 23.27 -17.73 8.70
C ILE A 340 22.31 -17.85 7.50
N LEU A 341 21.01 -17.62 7.71
CA LEU A 341 20.03 -17.61 6.61
C LEU A 341 20.32 -16.49 5.61
N TYR A 342 20.59 -15.29 6.10
CA TYR A 342 20.94 -14.15 5.28
C TYR A 342 22.17 -14.46 4.42
N ALA A 343 23.30 -14.89 5.00
CA ALA A 343 24.51 -15.21 4.25
C ALA A 343 24.30 -16.32 3.20
N LYS A 344 23.46 -17.31 3.50
CA LYS A 344 23.14 -18.42 2.59
C LYS A 344 22.34 -17.97 1.37
N TYR A 345 21.33 -17.13 1.57
CA TYR A 345 20.34 -16.81 0.53
C TYR A 345 20.52 -15.43 -0.10
N SER A 346 21.17 -14.47 0.58
CA SER A 346 21.39 -13.11 0.07
C SER A 346 22.39 -13.02 -1.09
N ARG A 347 23.34 -13.96 -1.19
CA ARG A 347 24.31 -14.04 -2.31
C ARG A 347 23.67 -14.34 -3.67
N HIS A 348 22.41 -14.77 -3.69
CA HIS A 348 21.66 -15.03 -4.92
C HIS A 348 20.74 -13.84 -5.28
N THR A 349 20.65 -12.80 -4.46
CA THR A 349 19.64 -11.74 -4.63
C THR A 349 20.12 -10.39 -5.17
N LEU A 350 21.38 -9.93 -5.02
CA LEU A 350 21.78 -8.61 -5.56
C LEU A 350 23.26 -8.52 -6.04
N PRO A 351 23.56 -7.81 -7.15
CA PRO A 351 24.90 -7.35 -7.50
C PRO A 351 25.37 -6.20 -6.59
N ASP A 352 26.69 -6.11 -6.37
CA ASP A 352 27.37 -5.21 -5.41
C ASP A 352 27.26 -3.69 -5.65
N THR A 353 26.51 -3.21 -6.65
CA THR A 353 26.57 -1.81 -7.09
C THR A 353 25.76 -0.80 -6.27
N TRP A 354 24.94 -1.25 -5.31
CA TRP A 354 24.10 -0.35 -4.51
C TRP A 354 24.76 0.23 -3.24
N ARG A 355 25.86 -0.36 -2.75
CA ARG A 355 26.52 0.11 -1.52
C ARG A 355 27.23 1.47 -1.65
N SER A 356 27.52 1.93 -2.87
CA SER A 356 28.36 3.12 -3.10
C SER A 356 27.60 4.43 -3.25
N GLN A 357 26.27 4.44 -3.41
CA GLN A 357 25.52 5.67 -3.71
C GLN A 357 24.83 6.33 -2.50
N GLN A 358 24.80 5.69 -1.32
CA GLN A 358 24.31 6.31 -0.09
C GLN A 358 25.43 6.74 0.87
N SER A 359 26.64 6.19 0.73
CA SER A 359 27.79 6.53 1.58
C SER A 359 28.41 7.92 1.32
N THR A 360 27.98 8.64 0.27
CA THR A 360 28.63 9.90 -0.14
C THR A 360 27.86 11.17 0.25
N ARG A 361 26.76 11.08 1.02
CA ARG A 361 26.02 12.27 1.47
C ARG A 361 26.23 12.67 2.94
N ASP A 362 26.91 11.85 3.74
CA ASP A 362 27.13 12.13 5.17
C ASP A 362 28.47 12.83 5.49
N GLU A 363 29.32 13.11 4.50
CA GLU A 363 30.65 13.73 4.75
C GLU A 363 30.75 15.23 4.42
N HIS A 364 29.66 15.94 4.12
CA HIS A 364 29.72 17.38 3.78
C HIS A 364 28.94 18.30 4.74
N ASN A 365 28.80 17.90 6.01
CA ASN A 365 28.32 18.81 7.04
C ASN A 365 29.07 18.63 8.37
N VAL A 366 30.40 18.73 8.31
CA VAL A 366 31.23 19.09 9.46
C VAL A 366 32.36 20.00 8.97
N SER A 367 32.10 21.31 9.03
CA SER A 367 33.12 22.36 9.28
C SER A 367 32.43 23.70 9.48
#